data_AF-A0A7C7Y8K9-F1
#
_entry.id   AF-A0A7C7Y8K9-F1
#
_cell.length_a   1.000
_cell.length_b   1.000
_cell.length_c   1.000
_cell.angle_alpha   90.00
_cell.angle_beta   90.00
_cell.angle_gamma   90.00
#
_symmetry.space_group_name_H-M   'P 1'
#
loop_
_entity.id
_entity.type
_entity.pdbx_description
1 polymer ?
#
loop_
_entity_poly.entity_id
_entity_poly.type
_entity_poly.pdbx_seq_one_letter_code
_entity_poly.pdbx_strand_id
1 'polypeptide(L)'
;MLRIFVVTTILLTCADHWTTYLCLTAPVDGWNVAEANPVAEWLFQKAGLNTGLLIDSALTLGAVVFLATTPVFGRQLKTSLLAVITLFTGYAVVNNLDAISRMGLAPWSGIV
;
A
#
# COMPACT_ATOMS: atom_id res chain seq x y z
N MET A 1 11.48 17.02 8.05
CA MET A 1 10.41 16.91 7.04
C MET A 1 10.67 15.77 6.05
N LEU A 2 11.66 15.85 5.14
CA LEU A 2 11.90 14.76 4.17
C LEU A 2 12.01 13.36 4.81
N ARG A 3 12.84 13.20 5.86
CA ARG A 3 12.98 11.93 6.58
C ARG A 3 11.67 11.42 7.20
N ILE A 4 10.84 12.35 7.69
CA ILE A 4 9.53 12.00 8.27
C ILE A 4 8.65 11.44 7.17
N PHE A 5 8.52 12.14 6.04
CA PHE A 5 7.74 11.66 4.90
C PHE A 5 8.24 10.33 4.35
N VAL A 6 9.55 10.09 4.29
CA VAL A 6 10.10 8.78 3.91
C VAL A 6 9.63 7.68 4.87
N VAL A 7 9.81 7.88 6.18
CA VAL A 7 9.42 6.88 7.19
C VAL A 7 7.91 6.67 7.18
N THR A 8 7.12 7.75 7.15
CA THR A 8 5.65 7.68 7.09
C THR A 8 5.19 6.97 5.83
N THR A 9 5.79 7.25 4.67
CA THR A 9 5.46 6.55 3.41
C THR A 9 5.71 5.05 3.56
N ILE A 10 6.88 4.64 4.08
CA ILE A 10 7.19 3.22 4.27
C ILE A 10 6.18 2.54 5.22
N LEU A 11 5.90 3.15 6.37
CA LEU A 11 4.95 2.58 7.34
C LEU A 11 3.54 2.48 6.77
N LEU A 12 3.08 3.49 6.01
CA LEU A 12 1.79 3.45 5.36
C LEU A 12 1.74 2.44 4.23
N THR A 13 2.79 2.29 3.42
CA THR A 13 2.86 1.23 2.40
C THR A 13 2.77 -0.16 3.03
N CYS A 14 3.45 -0.39 4.16
CA CYS A 14 3.32 -1.64 4.89
C CYS A 14 1.88 -1.87 5.38
N ALA A 15 1.24 -0.84 5.94
CA ALA A 15 -0.16 -0.91 6.38
C ALA A 15 -1.11 -1.15 5.20
N ASP A 16 -0.89 -0.48 4.07
CA ASP A 16 -1.69 -0.60 2.86
C ASP A 16 -1.65 -2.04 2.35
N HIS A 17 -0.45 -2.57 2.10
CA HIS A 17 -0.25 -3.95 1.62
C HIS A 17 -0.79 -4.99 2.59
N TRP A 18 -0.66 -4.76 3.90
CA TRP A 18 -1.27 -5.63 4.91
C TRP A 18 -2.80 -5.63 4.82
N THR A 19 -3.40 -4.44 4.76
CA THR A 19 -4.86 -4.32 4.69
C THR A 19 -5.42 -4.83 3.36
N THR A 20 -4.73 -4.61 2.23
CA THR A 20 -5.03 -5.21 0.92
C THR A 20 -4.98 -6.73 0.99
N TYR A 21 -3.93 -7.29 1.61
CA TYR A 21 -3.84 -8.73 1.83
C TYR A 21 -5.07 -9.27 2.58
N LEU A 22 -5.46 -8.64 3.69
CA LEU A 22 -6.64 -9.05 4.45
C LEU A 22 -7.93 -8.95 3.63
N CYS A 23 -8.09 -7.87 2.85
CA CYS A 23 -9.25 -7.66 2.00
C CYS A 23 -9.39 -8.71 0.88
N LEU A 24 -8.27 -9.19 0.32
CA LEU A 24 -8.27 -10.01 -0.89
C LEU A 24 -7.94 -11.49 -0.67
N THR A 25 -7.44 -11.89 0.50
CA THR A 25 -6.99 -13.27 0.77
C THR A 25 -8.15 -14.24 0.99
N ALA A 26 -9.27 -13.78 1.55
CA ALA A 26 -10.40 -14.64 1.87
C ALA A 26 -11.69 -14.07 1.25
N PRO A 27 -12.46 -14.86 0.48
CA PRO A 27 -13.80 -14.47 0.11
C PRO A 27 -14.63 -14.33 1.38
N VAL A 28 -15.17 -13.14 1.62
CA VAL A 28 -16.13 -12.90 2.69
C VAL A 28 -17.52 -13.07 2.07
N ASP A 29 -18.31 -13.99 2.59
CA ASP A 29 -19.65 -14.28 2.05
C ASP A 29 -20.48 -12.99 1.94
N GLY A 30 -21.06 -12.75 0.76
CA GLY A 30 -21.84 -11.55 0.46
C GLY A 30 -21.03 -10.32 0.00
N TRP A 31 -19.70 -10.42 -0.07
CA TRP A 31 -18.82 -9.34 -0.54
C TRP A 31 -18.12 -9.70 -1.86
N ASN A 32 -18.00 -8.70 -2.74
CA ASN A 32 -17.13 -8.76 -3.91
C ASN A 32 -16.07 -7.67 -3.77
N VAL A 33 -14.88 -8.06 -3.31
CA VAL A 33 -13.76 -7.15 -3.07
C VAL A 33 -12.77 -7.29 -4.21
N ALA A 34 -12.32 -6.16 -4.73
CA ALA A 34 -11.34 -6.09 -5.81
C ALA A 34 -10.35 -4.95 -5.54
N GLU A 35 -9.15 -5.07 -6.09
CA GLU A 35 -8.15 -3.99 -6.01
C GLU A 35 -8.59 -2.81 -6.89
N ALA A 36 -8.59 -1.61 -6.32
CA ALA A 36 -9.02 -0.40 -7.00
C ALA A 36 -7.95 0.13 -7.98
N ASN A 37 -6.68 -0.15 -7.70
CA ASN A 37 -5.57 0.19 -8.57
C ASN A 37 -5.46 -0.82 -9.73
N PRO A 38 -5.74 -0.43 -10.99
CA PRO A 38 -5.76 -1.36 -12.12
C PRO A 38 -4.40 -2.02 -12.39
N VAL A 39 -3.29 -1.37 -12.02
CA VAL A 39 -1.95 -1.94 -12.18
C VAL A 39 -1.69 -3.02 -11.14
N ALA A 40 -2.09 -2.77 -9.89
CA ALA A 40 -1.96 -3.75 -8.81
C ALA A 40 -2.90 -4.94 -9.04
N GLU A 41 -4.15 -4.68 -9.44
CA GLU A 41 -5.11 -5.73 -9.82
C GLU A 41 -4.56 -6.61 -10.95
N TRP A 42 -4.02 -6.01 -12.02
CA TRP A 42 -3.36 -6.75 -13.09
C TRP A 42 -2.19 -7.61 -12.57
N LEU A 43 -1.36 -7.06 -11.68
CA LEU A 43 -0.23 -7.77 -11.10
C LEU A 43 -0.71 -8.96 -10.25
N PHE A 44 -1.73 -8.78 -9.43
CA PHE A 44 -2.31 -9.83 -8.58
C PHE A 44 -2.95 -10.93 -9.42
N GLN A 45 -3.64 -10.59 -10.50
CA GLN A 45 -4.19 -11.57 -11.44
C GLN A 45 -3.10 -12.38 -12.15
N LYS A 46 -1.93 -11.79 -12.41
CA LYS A 46 -0.83 -12.46 -13.15
C LYS A 46 0.11 -13.26 -12.26
N ALA A 47 0.47 -12.73 -11.09
CA ALA A 47 1.46 -13.32 -10.20
C ALA A 47 0.84 -14.03 -8.98
N GLY A 48 -0.46 -13.84 -8.73
CA GLY A 48 -1.11 -14.18 -7.47
C GLY A 48 -0.94 -13.07 -6.42
N LEU A 49 -1.84 -13.01 -5.45
CA LEU A 49 -1.88 -11.95 -4.42
C LEU A 49 -0.56 -11.84 -3.66
N ASN A 50 -0.05 -12.94 -3.10
CA ASN A 50 1.16 -12.92 -2.25
C ASN A 50 2.40 -12.47 -3.02
N THR A 51 2.65 -13.07 -4.18
CA THR A 51 3.80 -12.72 -5.03
C THR A 51 3.66 -11.32 -5.58
N GLY A 52 2.45 -10.92 -5.97
CA GLY A 52 2.16 -9.58 -6.46
C GLY A 52 2.42 -8.52 -5.39
N LEU A 53 1.95 -8.72 -4.16
CA LEU A 53 2.24 -7.83 -3.03
C LEU A 53 3.74 -7.76 -2.71
N LEU A 54 4.47 -8.87 -2.82
CA LEU A 54 5.92 -8.88 -2.63
C LEU A 54 6.64 -8.04 -3.71
N ILE A 55 6.24 -8.19 -4.98
CA ILE A 55 6.78 -7.42 -6.09
C ILE A 55 6.46 -5.93 -5.91
N ASP A 56 5.21 -5.60 -5.59
CA ASP A 56 4.79 -4.21 -5.36
C ASP A 56 5.56 -3.58 -4.19
N SER A 57 5.68 -4.30 -3.07
CA SER A 57 6.47 -3.87 -1.91
C SER A 57 7.92 -3.56 -2.28
N ALA A 58 8.55 -4.43 -3.06
CA ALA A 58 9.94 -4.26 -3.48
C ALA A 58 10.10 -3.05 -4.41
N LEU A 59 9.20 -2.87 -5.38
CA LEU A 59 9.22 -1.75 -6.31
C LEU A 59 8.95 -0.42 -5.60
N THR A 60 7.94 -0.37 -4.74
CA THR A 60 7.57 0.82 -3.97
C THR A 60 8.70 1.21 -3.01
N LEU A 61 9.30 0.26 -2.29
CA LEU A 61 10.46 0.52 -1.44
C LEU A 61 11.65 1.04 -2.26
N GLY A 62 11.92 0.40 -3.40
CA GLY A 62 12.97 0.84 -4.33
C GLY A 62 12.77 2.27 -4.81
N ALA A 63 11.54 2.63 -5.17
CA ALA A 63 11.17 3.98 -5.60
C ALA A 63 11.33 5.01 -4.47
N VAL A 64 10.92 4.68 -3.24
CA VAL A 64 11.08 5.56 -2.07
C VAL A 64 12.57 5.77 -1.76
N VAL A 65 13.37 4.69 -1.76
CA VAL A 65 14.83 4.77 -1.53
C VAL A 65 15.51 5.59 -2.62
N PHE A 66 15.15 5.38 -3.89
CA PHE A 66 15.66 6.16 -5.01
C PHE A 66 15.32 7.64 -4.84
N LEU A 67 14.05 7.98 -4.57
CA LEU A 67 13.61 9.35 -4.39
C LEU A 67 14.30 10.03 -3.20
N ALA A 68 14.51 9.28 -2.11
CA ALA A 68 15.21 9.78 -0.93
C ALA A 68 16.68 10.11 -1.23
N THR A 69 17.38 9.23 -1.95
CA THR A 69 18.85 9.29 -2.12
C THR A 69 19.31 10.03 -3.38
N THR A 70 18.50 10.08 -4.44
CA THR A 70 18.91 10.65 -5.74
C THR A 70 19.30 12.13 -5.64
N PRO A 71 20.45 12.57 -6.17
CA PRO A 71 20.82 13.99 -6.18
C PRO A 71 20.07 14.81 -7.25
N VAL A 72 19.37 14.14 -8.17
CA VAL A 72 18.75 14.77 -9.35
C VAL A 72 17.62 15.73 -8.97
N PHE A 73 16.84 15.42 -7.94
CA PHE A 73 15.68 16.21 -7.56
C PHE A 73 15.94 17.14 -6.38
N GLY A 74 15.46 18.39 -6.50
CA GLY A 74 15.45 19.35 -5.41
C GLY A 74 14.61 18.87 -4.22
N ARG A 75 14.98 19.33 -3.01
CA ARG A 75 14.35 18.92 -1.74
C ARG A 75 12.84 19.18 -1.69
N GLN A 76 12.38 20.28 -2.27
CA GLN A 76 10.97 20.65 -2.34
C GLN A 76 10.17 19.65 -3.18
N LEU A 77 10.68 19.27 -4.34
CA LEU A 77 10.04 18.29 -5.23
C LEU A 77 9.95 16.92 -4.54
N LYS A 78 11.04 16.43 -3.95
CA LYS A 78 11.05 15.17 -3.19
C LYS A 78 10.01 15.17 -2.07
N THR A 79 9.94 16.26 -1.32
CA THR A 79 9.00 16.39 -0.20
C THR A 79 7.57 16.42 -0.69
N SER A 80 7.30 17.13 -1.79
CA SER A 80 5.95 17.21 -2.37
C SER A 80 5.49 15.86 -2.93
N LEU A 81 6.37 15.15 -3.64
CA LEU A 81 6.09 13.81 -4.14
C LEU A 81 5.79 12.83 -3.01
N LEU A 82 6.65 12.78 -1.97
CA LEU A 82 6.40 11.91 -0.82
C LEU A 82 5.14 12.32 -0.04
N ALA A 83 4.82 13.60 0.05
CA ALA A 83 3.58 14.05 0.69
C ALA A 83 2.34 13.56 -0.07
N VAL A 84 2.36 13.67 -1.41
CA VAL A 84 1.29 13.13 -2.26
C VAL A 84 1.16 11.62 -2.07
N ILE A 85 2.27 10.88 -2.16
CA ILE A 85 2.27 9.42 -1.96
C ILE A 85 1.70 9.08 -0.58
N THR A 86 2.20 9.73 0.48
CA THR A 86 1.72 9.55 1.86
C THR A 86 0.21 9.76 1.98
N LEU A 87 -0.34 10.79 1.34
CA LEU A 87 -1.78 11.08 1.40
C LEU A 87 -2.61 10.02 0.69
N PHE A 88 -2.23 9.61 -0.52
CA PHE A 88 -2.98 8.60 -1.28
C PHE A 88 -2.87 7.21 -0.64
N THR A 89 -1.69 6.80 -0.18
CA THR A 89 -1.52 5.55 0.57
C THR A 89 -2.28 5.60 1.90
N GLY A 90 -2.29 6.74 2.60
CA GLY A 90 -3.11 6.92 3.79
C GLY A 90 -4.61 6.77 3.52
N TYR A 91 -5.10 7.31 2.41
CA TYR A 91 -6.48 7.13 1.96
C TYR A 91 -6.80 5.65 1.66
N ALA A 92 -5.90 4.94 0.98
CA ALA A 92 -6.05 3.51 0.69
C ALA A 92 -6.16 2.68 1.97
N VAL A 93 -5.27 2.92 2.95
CA VAL A 93 -5.33 2.28 4.28
C VAL A 93 -6.68 2.52 4.96
N VAL A 94 -7.17 3.77 4.99
CA VAL A 94 -8.46 4.09 5.61
C VAL A 94 -9.62 3.37 4.90
N ASN A 95 -9.61 3.34 3.56
CA ASN A 95 -10.62 2.65 2.77
C ASN A 95 -10.60 1.14 3.03
N ASN A 96 -9.41 0.53 3.10
CA ASN A 96 -9.28 -0.90 3.39
C ASN A 96 -9.72 -1.22 4.83
N LEU A 97 -9.41 -0.36 5.80
CA LEU A 97 -9.86 -0.54 7.18
C LEU A 97 -11.40 -0.42 7.30
N ASP A 98 -12.03 0.50 6.58
CA ASP A 98 -13.50 0.58 6.49
C ASP A 98 -14.08 -0.70 5.89
N ALA A 99 -13.51 -1.19 4.77
CA ALA A 99 -13.92 -2.45 4.16
C ALA A 99 -13.77 -3.65 5.12
N ILE A 100 -12.62 -3.80 5.78
CA ILE A 100 -12.34 -4.82 6.80
C ILE A 100 -13.42 -4.78 7.90
N SER A 101 -13.75 -3.59 8.40
CA SER A 101 -14.74 -3.43 9.45
C SER A 101 -16.14 -3.87 9.02
N ARG A 102 -16.55 -3.55 7.78
CA ARG A 102 -17.86 -3.92 7.22
C ARG A 102 -17.95 -5.40 6.88
N MET A 103 -16.82 -6.00 6.53
CA MET A 103 -16.70 -7.44 6.30
C MET A 103 -16.65 -8.26 7.60
N GLY A 104 -16.56 -7.61 8.77
CA GLY A 104 -16.44 -8.31 10.06
C GLY A 104 -15.07 -8.95 10.27
N LEU A 105 -14.05 -8.54 9.52
CA LEU A 105 -12.67 -9.00 9.69
C LEU A 105 -11.98 -8.19 10.80
N ALA A 106 -11.10 -8.83 11.55
CA ALA A 106 -10.22 -8.12 12.49
C ALA A 106 -8.97 -7.62 11.74
N PRO A 107 -8.49 -6.38 11.95
CA PRO A 107 -7.28 -5.86 11.31
C PRO A 107 -5.99 -6.65 11.60
N TRP A 108 -6.02 -7.51 12.62
CA TRP A 108 -4.93 -8.41 13.02
C TRP A 108 -5.16 -9.87 12.63
N SER A 109 -6.22 -10.20 11.88
CA SER A 109 -6.60 -11.60 11.58
C SER A 109 -5.57 -12.37 10.74
N GLY A 110 -4.60 -11.68 10.12
CA GLY A 110 -3.48 -12.30 9.39
C GLY A 110 -2.26 -12.63 10.25
N ILE A 111 -2.23 -12.27 11.53
CA ILE A 111 -1.13 -12.60 12.46
C ILE A 111 -1.45 -13.97 13.07
N VAL A 112 -1.01 -15.04 12.40
CA VAL A 112 -1.12 -16.44 12.86
C VAL A 112 0.28 -17.03 12.98
#